data_AF-A0A315APN7-F1
#
_entry.id   AF-A0A315APN7-F1
#
_cell.length_a   1.000
_cell.length_b   1.000
_cell.length_c   1.000
_cell.angle_alpha   90.00
_cell.angle_beta   90.00
_cell.angle_gamma   90.00
#
_symmetry.space_group_name_H-M   'P 1'
#
loop_
_entity.id
_entity.type
_entity.pdbx_description
1 polymer ?
#
loop_
_entity_poly.entity_id
_entity_poly.type
_entity_poly.pdbx_seq_one_letter_code
_entity_poly.pdbx_strand_id
1 'polypeptide(L)'
;MFTPFASFASSTQPFAAASAFTRLGQCLTILILCTSAWKVQAQTSQMTGPGADAALNTSAAKPATRAATAKQHEAQLSAIRQAILQATIDRPTRVLSSAWIDDKGALHESAHFQSEAQVRGVRVLSYLQDEQDATPQVSAEVLPWGWREAQTKATECKAPPRPWRLPLTLQTRLDGGFMGAQQFASQALLSMASQTWTQKMQASQRWRAQIKSTPPDNSYLRALTGPNDSPTGWTAELLLKPHAPDEGFNVRKAWHALNQNEADWRWTLSLTLGERHSATGTIEPRWQIEQVIAIDPLAASQNPSAWVHRLKEQLQQKMQAWVQQLDKRSECEPVQFHVRRSGPEGLQLQAGFESGLRAGDRVLLMSPAHIPSQMLEPGATQHLALAQVVKVGPDRTELQQLAGPALAPQGHWMALPL
;
A
#
# COMPACT_ATOMS: atom_id res chain seq x y z
N MET A 1 -11.13 -30.86 59.10
CA MET A 1 -11.40 -32.30 59.16
C MET A 1 -11.20 -32.89 57.77
N PHE A 2 -10.16 -33.71 57.65
CA PHE A 2 -10.06 -34.91 56.81
C PHE A 2 -10.70 -34.95 55.41
N THR A 3 -9.82 -34.88 54.40
CA THR A 3 -9.75 -35.72 53.18
C THR A 3 -9.91 -37.23 53.54
N PRO A 4 -10.09 -38.23 52.63
CA PRO A 4 -9.39 -38.33 51.32
C PRO A 4 -9.96 -39.27 50.19
N PHE A 5 -9.15 -39.34 49.10
CA PHE A 5 -8.91 -40.46 48.16
C PHE A 5 -9.95 -40.80 47.07
N ALA A 6 -9.61 -41.20 45.83
CA ALA A 6 -8.37 -41.39 45.05
C ALA A 6 -8.81 -41.57 43.56
N SER A 7 -8.14 -41.03 42.53
CA SER A 7 -7.03 -41.64 41.74
C SER A 7 -7.48 -42.82 40.85
N PHE A 8 -7.15 -42.99 39.56
CA PHE A 8 -5.92 -42.82 38.75
C PHE A 8 -6.34 -42.62 37.26
N ALA A 9 -5.72 -41.72 36.47
CA ALA A 9 -4.49 -41.89 35.64
C ALA A 9 -4.70 -42.77 34.37
N SER A 10 -4.10 -42.57 33.20
CA SER A 10 -2.78 -42.03 32.82
C SER A 10 -2.80 -41.63 31.33
N SER A 11 -2.17 -40.50 30.97
CA SER A 11 -0.93 -40.39 30.15
C SER A 11 -1.13 -40.58 28.64
N THR A 12 -0.50 -39.85 27.72
CA THR A 12 0.89 -39.34 27.71
C THR A 12 0.99 -38.23 26.64
N GLN A 13 1.58 -37.10 27.02
CA GLN A 13 2.37 -36.19 26.15
C GLN A 13 3.74 -36.88 25.83
N PRO A 14 4.62 -36.44 24.89
CA PRO A 14 5.12 -35.04 24.83
C PRO A 14 5.72 -34.46 23.50
N PHE A 15 5.89 -33.13 23.55
CA PHE A 15 6.99 -32.25 23.09
C PHE A 15 7.69 -32.38 21.70
N ALA A 16 7.55 -31.29 20.93
CA ALA A 16 8.56 -30.28 20.53
C ALA A 16 9.82 -30.60 19.67
N ALA A 17 10.19 -29.55 18.91
CA ALA A 17 11.48 -29.24 18.28
C ALA A 17 11.85 -30.04 17.02
N ALA A 18 12.66 -29.60 16.07
CA ALA A 18 13.16 -28.32 15.58
C ALA A 18 14.06 -28.70 14.37
N SER A 19 14.14 -27.83 13.37
CA SER A 19 15.31 -27.57 12.51
C SER A 19 15.98 -28.66 11.65
N ALA A 20 16.30 -28.20 10.44
CA ALA A 20 17.51 -28.45 9.65
C ALA A 20 17.64 -29.80 8.92
N PHE A 21 17.49 -29.76 7.59
CA PHE A 21 18.14 -30.73 6.70
C PHE A 21 19.21 -30.04 5.85
N THR A 22 20.44 -30.39 6.19
CA THR A 22 21.71 -30.03 5.56
C THR A 22 21.93 -30.86 4.30
N ARG A 23 22.53 -30.23 3.28
CA ARG A 23 23.07 -30.88 2.08
C ARG A 23 24.37 -31.63 2.39
N LEU A 24 24.47 -32.85 1.88
CA LEU A 24 25.68 -33.59 1.47
C LEU A 24 25.15 -34.69 0.51
N GLY A 25 25.73 -35.05 -0.62
CA GLY A 25 27.06 -34.84 -1.17
C GLY A 25 27.46 -36.17 -1.82
N GLN A 26 27.76 -36.16 -3.14
CA GLN A 26 28.53 -37.17 -3.90
C GLN A 26 27.88 -38.58 -4.01
N CYS A 27 28.16 -39.46 -4.99
CA CYS A 27 29.03 -39.54 -6.16
C CYS A 27 28.46 -40.74 -6.95
N LEU A 28 28.30 -40.66 -8.28
CA LEU A 28 28.58 -41.85 -9.10
C LEU A 28 28.87 -41.46 -10.55
N THR A 29 30.12 -41.68 -10.91
CA THR A 29 30.68 -41.68 -12.26
C THR A 29 30.26 -42.93 -13.03
N ILE A 30 29.76 -42.79 -14.26
CA ILE A 30 30.01 -43.77 -15.33
C ILE A 30 30.24 -43.02 -16.65
N LEU A 31 31.48 -43.13 -17.13
CA LEU A 31 31.94 -42.87 -18.49
C LEU A 31 31.18 -43.74 -19.50
N ILE A 32 30.88 -43.20 -20.69
CA ILE A 32 31.17 -43.87 -21.98
C ILE A 32 31.20 -42.81 -23.09
N LEU A 33 32.30 -42.86 -23.85
CA LEU A 33 32.59 -42.09 -25.04
C LEU A 33 31.61 -42.38 -26.18
N CYS A 34 31.28 -41.36 -26.97
CA CYS A 34 31.18 -41.50 -28.42
C CYS A 34 31.40 -40.14 -29.11
N THR A 35 32.44 -40.13 -29.93
CA THR A 35 32.92 -39.05 -30.78
C THR A 35 32.01 -38.83 -31.99
N SER A 36 31.66 -37.58 -32.30
CA SER A 36 31.64 -37.12 -33.70
C SER A 36 31.79 -35.60 -33.74
N ALA A 37 32.79 -35.17 -34.51
CA ALA A 37 33.14 -33.79 -34.74
C ALA A 37 32.32 -33.24 -35.91
N TRP A 38 31.52 -32.21 -35.67
CA TRP A 38 31.09 -31.30 -36.72
C TRP A 38 31.52 -29.88 -36.36
N LYS A 39 32.56 -29.41 -37.06
CA LYS A 39 32.92 -28.01 -37.15
C LYS A 39 31.89 -27.32 -38.04
N VAL A 40 31.19 -26.33 -37.50
CA VAL A 40 30.49 -25.33 -38.31
C VAL A 40 31.16 -23.98 -38.02
N GLN A 41 31.85 -23.49 -39.04
CA GLN A 41 32.47 -22.17 -39.09
C GLN A 41 31.38 -21.08 -39.08
N ALA A 42 31.45 -20.16 -38.13
CA ALA A 42 30.82 -18.86 -38.26
C ALA A 42 31.73 -17.98 -39.13
N GLN A 43 31.33 -17.75 -40.39
CA GLN A 43 32.01 -16.83 -41.29
C GLN A 43 31.63 -15.40 -40.95
N THR A 44 32.62 -14.65 -40.50
CA THR A 44 32.65 -13.20 -40.43
C THR A 44 32.57 -12.65 -41.85
N SER A 45 31.48 -11.97 -42.20
CA SER A 45 31.38 -11.20 -43.45
C SER A 45 31.62 -9.72 -43.11
N GLN A 46 32.84 -9.24 -43.34
CA GLN A 46 33.12 -7.82 -43.49
C GLN A 46 32.64 -7.38 -44.87
N MET A 47 31.70 -6.45 -44.93
CA MET A 47 31.43 -5.64 -46.13
C MET A 47 31.88 -4.21 -45.83
N THR A 48 32.90 -3.78 -46.58
CA THR A 48 33.37 -2.41 -46.70
C THR A 48 32.50 -1.65 -47.70
N GLY A 49 32.06 -0.45 -47.30
CA GLY A 49 31.40 0.54 -48.16
C GLY A 49 31.65 1.94 -47.60
N PRO A 50 31.94 2.96 -48.43
CA PRO A 50 32.57 4.20 -47.98
C PRO A 50 31.57 5.30 -47.60
N GLY A 51 31.98 6.14 -46.65
CA GLY A 51 31.69 7.58 -46.62
C GLY A 51 30.27 8.04 -46.27
N ALA A 52 30.06 8.39 -45.00
CA ALA A 52 29.22 9.52 -44.60
C ALA A 52 29.58 9.94 -43.16
N ASP A 53 30.38 11.00 -43.05
CA ASP A 53 30.66 11.69 -41.80
C ASP A 53 29.38 12.32 -41.24
N ALA A 54 28.70 11.62 -40.33
CA ALA A 54 27.66 12.18 -39.49
C ALA A 54 28.22 12.28 -38.07
N ALA A 55 28.64 13.50 -37.73
CA ALA A 55 29.17 13.87 -36.42
C ALA A 55 28.28 13.37 -35.28
N LEU A 56 28.87 12.54 -34.42
CA LEU A 56 28.42 12.28 -33.06
C LEU A 56 28.49 13.59 -32.26
N ASN A 57 27.40 14.37 -32.27
CA ASN A 57 27.16 15.35 -31.22
C ASN A 57 26.70 14.62 -29.95
N THR A 58 27.62 13.92 -29.31
CA THR A 58 27.46 13.48 -27.93
C THR A 58 27.62 14.73 -27.06
N SER A 59 26.50 15.36 -26.68
CA SER A 59 26.51 16.43 -25.69
C SER A 59 26.95 15.86 -24.34
N ALA A 60 28.27 15.82 -24.11
CA ALA A 60 28.84 15.59 -22.80
C ALA A 60 28.47 16.79 -21.91
N ALA A 61 27.40 16.66 -21.13
CA ALA A 61 27.08 17.61 -20.08
C ALA A 61 28.28 17.75 -19.13
N LYS A 62 28.80 18.97 -18.99
CA LYS A 62 30.00 19.28 -18.19
C LYS A 62 29.83 18.81 -16.72
N PRO A 63 30.86 18.18 -16.10
CA PRO A 63 30.80 17.70 -14.72
C PRO A 63 30.58 18.81 -13.67
N ALA A 64 31.00 20.05 -13.97
CA ALA A 64 30.80 21.20 -13.07
C ALA A 64 29.32 21.54 -12.84
N THR A 65 28.47 21.39 -13.86
CA THR A 65 27.04 21.70 -13.77
C THR A 65 26.31 20.69 -12.88
N ARG A 66 26.69 19.40 -12.96
CA ARG A 66 26.09 18.32 -12.14
C ARG A 66 26.44 18.45 -10.65
N ALA A 67 27.67 18.89 -10.34
CA ALA A 67 28.10 19.12 -8.96
C ALA A 67 27.37 20.32 -8.31
N ALA A 68 27.16 21.41 -9.06
CA ALA A 68 26.41 22.57 -8.57
C ALA A 68 24.94 22.22 -8.25
N THR A 69 24.27 21.45 -9.12
CA THR A 69 22.89 20.99 -8.87
C THR A 69 22.77 20.04 -7.69
N ALA A 70 23.76 19.17 -7.47
CA ALA A 70 23.76 18.27 -6.30
C ALA A 70 23.85 19.06 -4.98
N LYS A 71 24.68 20.11 -4.94
CA LYS A 71 24.80 20.99 -3.77
C LYS A 71 23.48 21.72 -3.46
N GLN A 72 22.75 22.15 -4.50
CA GLN A 72 21.43 22.78 -4.35
C GLN A 72 20.38 21.81 -3.76
N HIS A 73 20.36 20.55 -4.22
CA HIS A 73 19.43 19.55 -3.69
C HIS A 73 19.71 19.20 -2.22
N GLU A 74 20.98 19.14 -1.80
CA GLU A 74 21.32 18.92 -0.39
C GLU A 74 20.95 20.13 0.48
N ALA A 75 21.11 21.36 -0.03
CA ALA A 75 20.64 22.57 0.66
C ALA A 75 19.10 22.62 0.79
N GLN A 76 18.38 22.12 -0.22
CA GLN A 76 16.93 21.97 -0.14
C GLN A 76 16.55 20.95 0.95
N LEU A 77 17.23 19.79 0.98
CA LEU A 77 16.98 18.76 1.98
C LEU A 77 17.31 19.24 3.39
N SER A 78 18.38 20.03 3.57
CA SER A 78 18.71 20.62 4.87
C SER A 78 17.62 21.58 5.37
N ALA A 79 17.10 22.44 4.49
CA ALA A 79 16.01 23.34 4.84
C ALA A 79 14.72 22.60 5.23
N ILE A 80 14.41 21.49 4.53
CA ILE A 80 13.30 20.61 4.91
C ILE A 80 13.54 20.02 6.31
N ARG A 81 14.75 19.52 6.59
CA ARG A 81 15.12 19.00 7.92
C ARG A 81 14.93 20.06 9.01
N GLN A 82 15.38 21.29 8.76
CA GLN A 82 15.22 22.41 9.69
C GLN A 82 13.76 22.79 9.92
N ALA A 83 12.93 22.82 8.87
CA ALA A 83 11.50 23.09 9.00
C ALA A 83 10.78 22.00 9.82
N ILE A 84 11.11 20.72 9.61
CA ILE A 84 10.56 19.60 10.39
C ILE A 84 11.00 19.71 11.86
N LEU A 85 12.28 20.03 12.11
CA LEU A 85 12.82 20.19 13.45
C LEU A 85 12.12 21.35 14.19
N GLN A 86 11.98 22.50 13.54
CA GLN A 86 11.30 23.66 14.12
C GLN A 86 9.82 23.37 14.41
N ALA A 87 9.12 22.65 13.52
CA ALA A 87 7.75 22.22 13.76
C ALA A 87 7.61 21.18 14.89
N THR A 88 8.72 20.56 15.30
CA THR A 88 8.79 19.51 16.32
C THR A 88 9.22 20.06 17.69
N ILE A 89 10.00 21.15 17.73
CA ILE A 89 10.53 21.73 18.98
C ILE A 89 9.45 22.41 19.82
N ASP A 90 8.42 22.98 19.18
CA ASP A 90 7.33 23.68 19.86
C ASP A 90 6.31 22.73 20.53
N ARG A 91 6.58 21.42 20.54
CA ARG A 91 5.67 20.36 21.03
C ARG A 91 6.19 19.67 22.29
N PRO A 92 5.29 19.09 23.10
CA PRO A 92 5.71 18.34 24.28
C PRO A 92 6.62 17.16 23.89
N THR A 93 7.80 17.11 24.52
CA THR A 93 8.80 16.03 24.37
C THR A 93 8.88 15.23 25.66
N ARG A 94 8.83 13.89 25.55
CA ARG A 94 9.14 12.97 26.64
C ARG A 94 10.61 12.57 26.57
N VAL A 95 11.25 12.46 27.74
CA VAL A 95 12.63 11.98 27.85
C VAL A 95 12.61 10.59 28.45
N LEU A 96 13.20 9.61 27.77
CA LEU A 96 13.40 8.25 28.23
C LEU A 96 14.90 8.08 28.52
N SER A 97 15.27 7.99 29.79
CA SER A 97 16.65 7.70 30.19
C SER A 97 16.77 6.23 30.58
N SER A 98 17.69 5.50 29.96
CA SER A 98 18.06 4.14 30.33
C SER A 98 19.55 4.08 30.66
N ALA A 99 19.87 3.50 31.82
CA ALA A 99 21.24 3.26 32.25
C ALA A 99 21.43 1.77 32.55
N TRP A 100 22.48 1.16 32.02
CA TRP A 100 22.85 -0.22 32.29
C TRP A 100 24.36 -0.36 32.43
N ILE A 101 24.80 -1.39 33.15
CA ILE A 101 26.22 -1.70 33.33
C ILE A 101 26.54 -2.91 32.45
N ASP A 102 27.62 -2.84 31.68
CA ASP A 102 28.06 -3.97 30.85
C ASP A 102 28.83 -5.03 31.66
N ASP A 103 29.15 -6.16 31.02
CA ASP A 103 29.88 -7.27 31.64
C ASP A 103 31.30 -6.88 32.10
N LYS A 104 31.80 -5.70 31.71
CA LYS A 104 33.10 -5.14 32.08
C LYS A 104 32.97 -4.08 33.19
N GLY A 105 31.78 -3.86 33.73
CA GLY A 105 31.52 -2.88 34.78
C GLY A 105 31.46 -1.44 34.29
N ALA A 106 31.38 -1.19 32.98
CA ALA A 106 31.21 0.15 32.43
C ALA A 106 29.72 0.50 32.41
N LEU A 107 29.39 1.67 32.98
CA LEU A 107 28.05 2.25 32.93
C LEU A 107 27.81 2.87 31.56
N HIS A 108 26.77 2.39 30.87
CA HIS A 108 26.23 2.97 29.65
C HIS A 108 24.94 3.68 30.00
N GLU A 109 24.90 4.99 29.76
CA GLU A 109 23.69 5.80 29.87
C GLU A 109 23.27 6.24 28.46
N SER A 110 22.01 6.01 28.10
CA SER A 110 21.40 6.58 26.90
C SER A 110 20.16 7.35 27.27
N ALA A 111 20.05 8.58 26.76
CA ALA A 111 18.86 9.41 26.88
C ALA A 111 18.23 9.54 25.49
N HIS A 112 16.97 9.13 25.40
CA HIS A 112 16.16 9.17 24.18
C HIS A 112 15.07 10.23 24.32
N PHE A 113 14.92 11.07 23.29
CA PHE A 113 13.92 12.13 23.27
C PHE A 113 12.79 11.75 22.31
N GLN A 114 11.58 11.59 22.84
CA GLN A 114 10.38 11.30 22.07
C GLN A 114 9.47 12.52 22.04
N SER A 115 9.44 13.25 20.93
CA SER A 115 8.45 14.31 20.71
C SER A 115 7.08 13.71 20.40
N GLU A 116 6.01 14.23 20.98
CA GLU A 116 4.64 13.93 20.53
C GLU A 116 4.28 14.70 19.23
N ALA A 117 5.24 15.38 18.60
CA ALA A 117 5.05 16.00 17.30
C ALA A 117 4.84 14.97 16.19
N GLN A 118 3.87 15.25 15.34
CA GLN A 118 3.49 14.39 14.23
C GLN A 118 3.50 15.21 12.92
N VAL A 119 3.95 14.74 11.75
CA VAL A 119 4.06 15.59 10.52
C VAL A 119 3.14 15.09 9.39
N ARG A 120 2.24 15.94 8.84
CA ARG A 120 1.30 15.64 7.72
C ARG A 120 2.05 15.38 6.44
N GLY A 121 3.00 16.25 6.17
CA GLY A 121 3.60 16.42 4.86
C GLY A 121 4.44 17.70 4.87
N VAL A 122 5.33 17.77 3.90
CA VAL A 122 6.26 18.89 3.74
C VAL A 122 5.82 19.63 2.50
N ARG A 123 5.46 20.91 2.65
CA ARG A 123 5.10 21.75 1.51
C ARG A 123 6.21 22.77 1.26
N VAL A 124 6.73 22.78 0.04
CA VAL A 124 7.68 23.81 -0.40
C VAL A 124 6.87 24.99 -0.94
N LEU A 125 7.00 26.16 -0.29
CA LEU A 125 6.22 27.34 -0.65
C LEU A 125 6.84 28.11 -1.83
N SER A 126 8.17 28.13 -1.95
CA SER A 126 8.84 28.77 -3.07
C SER A 126 10.24 28.18 -3.35
N TYR A 127 10.58 28.11 -4.65
CA TYR A 127 11.92 27.87 -5.17
C TYR A 127 12.43 29.20 -5.73
N LEU A 128 12.69 30.20 -4.90
CA LEU A 128 13.23 31.44 -5.47
C LEU A 128 14.65 31.19 -5.95
N GLN A 129 14.82 31.48 -7.24
CA GLN A 129 16.02 31.32 -8.05
C GLN A 129 16.72 32.68 -8.11
N ASP A 130 18.05 32.62 -8.04
CA ASP A 130 19.01 33.70 -8.29
C ASP A 130 18.83 34.96 -7.45
N GLU A 131 19.21 34.89 -6.17
CA GLU A 131 20.22 35.76 -5.56
C GLU A 131 20.74 35.04 -4.30
N GLN A 132 22.03 35.23 -3.98
CA GLN A 132 22.67 34.57 -2.84
C GLN A 132 21.82 34.69 -1.56
N ASP A 133 21.58 33.55 -0.89
CA ASP A 133 21.05 33.42 0.47
C ASP A 133 19.53 33.50 0.70
N ALA A 134 18.69 33.16 -0.28
CA ALA A 134 17.28 32.83 0.00
C ALA A 134 17.14 31.37 0.47
N THR A 135 16.96 31.14 1.78
CA THR A 135 16.62 29.80 2.29
C THR A 135 15.24 29.37 1.77
N PRO A 136 15.09 28.16 1.21
CA PRO A 136 13.80 27.73 0.68
C PRO A 136 12.79 27.62 1.81
N GLN A 137 11.68 28.34 1.69
CA GLN A 137 10.63 28.37 2.71
C GLN A 137 9.80 27.09 2.63
N VAL A 138 9.87 26.29 3.69
CA VAL A 138 9.20 25.00 3.81
C VAL A 138 8.25 25.05 5.00
N SER A 139 6.97 24.77 4.76
CA SER A 139 5.99 24.58 5.84
C SER A 139 5.79 23.09 6.07
N ALA A 140 6.17 22.62 7.26
CA ALA A 140 5.81 21.30 7.74
C ALA A 140 4.48 21.42 8.51
N GLU A 141 3.38 21.00 7.90
CA GLU A 141 2.11 20.89 8.63
C GLU A 141 2.15 19.59 9.46
N VAL A 142 1.47 19.55 10.61
CA VAL A 142 1.62 18.48 11.62
C VAL A 142 0.44 17.50 11.66
N LEU A 143 0.67 16.18 11.49
CA LEU A 143 -0.31 15.09 11.65
C LEU A 143 0.30 13.79 12.15
N PRO A 144 -0.48 13.00 12.92
CA PRO A 144 -0.24 11.57 13.10
C PRO A 144 -0.14 10.89 11.75
N TRP A 145 0.88 10.06 11.58
CA TRP A 145 1.02 9.19 10.42
C TRP A 145 -0.16 8.22 10.38
N GLY A 146 -0.66 7.97 9.17
CA GLY A 146 -1.75 7.03 8.94
C GLY A 146 -3.15 7.66 8.95
N TRP A 147 -4.11 6.83 8.55
CA TRP A 147 -5.53 7.16 8.50
C TRP A 147 -6.04 7.61 9.87
N ARG A 148 -6.79 8.72 9.91
CA ARG A 148 -7.36 9.21 11.16
C ARG A 148 -8.71 8.57 11.44
N GLU A 149 -8.85 7.87 12.56
CA GLU A 149 -10.14 7.35 13.03
C GLU A 149 -11.11 8.48 13.42
N ALA A 150 -10.58 9.62 13.90
CA ALA A 150 -11.35 10.76 14.35
C ALA A 150 -11.37 11.91 13.31
N GLN A 151 -12.57 12.44 13.03
CA GLN A 151 -12.73 13.64 12.20
C GLN A 151 -12.12 14.85 12.92
N THR A 152 -11.12 15.49 12.32
CA THR A 152 -10.55 16.71 12.90
C THR A 152 -11.43 17.91 12.65
N LYS A 153 -11.56 18.78 13.66
CA LYS A 153 -12.06 20.15 13.56
C LYS A 153 -11.10 21.09 12.80
N ALA A 154 -10.32 20.58 11.84
CA ALA A 154 -9.56 21.43 10.94
C ALA A 154 -10.58 22.04 9.97
N THR A 155 -10.76 23.35 10.04
CA THR A 155 -11.90 24.03 9.42
C THR A 155 -11.83 24.02 7.89
N GLU A 156 -10.64 23.87 7.30
CA GLU A 156 -10.45 23.79 5.85
C GLU A 156 -9.23 22.92 5.50
N CYS A 157 -9.40 21.99 4.56
CA CYS A 157 -8.33 21.14 4.04
C CYS A 157 -7.99 21.64 2.63
N LYS A 158 -6.93 22.45 2.51
CA LYS A 158 -6.54 23.05 1.24
C LYS A 158 -5.84 22.01 0.37
N ALA A 159 -6.55 21.48 -0.61
CA ALA A 159 -5.99 20.55 -1.59
C ALA A 159 -4.78 21.18 -2.32
N PRO A 160 -3.73 20.38 -2.64
CA PRO A 160 -2.62 20.87 -3.45
C PRO A 160 -3.14 21.31 -4.83
N PRO A 161 -2.48 22.28 -5.49
CA PRO A 161 -2.92 22.82 -6.78
C PRO A 161 -3.04 21.75 -7.88
N ARG A 162 -2.32 20.63 -7.72
CA ARG A 162 -2.49 19.42 -8.52
C ARG A 162 -2.70 18.22 -7.58
N PRO A 163 -3.91 17.63 -7.53
CA PRO A 163 -4.18 16.51 -6.63
C PRO A 163 -3.52 15.24 -7.16
N TRP A 164 -2.63 14.66 -6.35
CA TRP A 164 -2.15 13.30 -6.55
C TRP A 164 -3.18 12.32 -5.99
N ARG A 165 -3.39 11.21 -6.70
CA ARG A 165 -4.38 10.19 -6.34
C ARG A 165 -3.72 8.89 -5.89
N LEU A 166 -4.18 8.36 -4.77
CA LEU A 166 -3.77 7.07 -4.24
C LEU A 166 -4.39 5.94 -5.09
N PRO A 167 -3.57 5.01 -5.62
CA PRO A 167 -4.11 3.82 -6.27
C PRO A 167 -4.81 2.97 -5.23
N LEU A 168 -6.06 2.62 -5.51
CA LEU A 168 -6.91 1.84 -4.65
C LEU A 168 -7.36 0.60 -5.41
N THR A 169 -6.94 -0.58 -4.97
CA THR A 169 -7.34 -1.80 -5.68
C THR A 169 -8.59 -2.40 -5.06
N LEU A 170 -9.63 -2.59 -5.88
CA LEU A 170 -10.85 -3.26 -5.47
C LEU A 170 -10.69 -4.78 -5.62
N GLN A 171 -10.93 -5.49 -4.53
CA GLN A 171 -11.05 -6.94 -4.48
C GLN A 171 -12.50 -7.28 -4.14
N THR A 172 -13.03 -8.32 -4.77
CA THR A 172 -14.41 -8.78 -4.54
C THR A 172 -14.37 -10.20 -4.01
N ARG A 173 -15.11 -10.48 -2.93
CA ARG A 173 -15.25 -11.82 -2.37
C ARG A 173 -16.72 -12.19 -2.21
N LEU A 174 -17.03 -13.44 -2.53
CA LEU A 174 -18.30 -14.08 -2.20
C LEU A 174 -18.02 -15.06 -1.06
N ASP A 175 -18.76 -14.93 0.03
CA ASP A 175 -18.70 -15.94 1.09
C ASP A 175 -19.47 -17.20 0.68
N GLY A 176 -19.24 -18.30 1.42
CA GLY A 176 -20.02 -19.51 1.27
C GLY A 176 -21.51 -19.31 1.63
N GLY A 177 -22.37 -20.22 1.15
CA GLY A 177 -23.79 -20.27 1.53
C GLY A 177 -24.79 -19.77 0.49
N PHE A 178 -24.33 -19.31 -0.69
CA PHE A 178 -25.22 -19.11 -1.83
C PHE A 178 -25.47 -20.43 -2.57
N MET A 179 -26.73 -20.84 -2.74
CA MET A 179 -27.10 -22.09 -3.40
C MET A 179 -27.99 -21.86 -4.64
N GLY A 180 -27.78 -22.66 -5.69
CA GLY A 180 -28.64 -22.69 -6.89
C GLY A 180 -28.79 -21.31 -7.56
N ALA A 181 -30.03 -20.84 -7.71
CA ALA A 181 -30.34 -19.53 -8.31
C ALA A 181 -29.71 -18.35 -7.53
N GLN A 182 -29.43 -18.50 -6.24
CA GLN A 182 -28.76 -17.46 -5.45
C GLN A 182 -27.32 -17.22 -5.89
N GLN A 183 -26.63 -18.24 -6.40
CA GLN A 183 -25.23 -18.12 -6.80
C GLN A 183 -25.09 -17.22 -8.04
N PHE A 184 -25.97 -17.37 -9.02
CA PHE A 184 -26.00 -16.49 -10.18
C PHE A 184 -26.37 -15.05 -9.78
N ALA A 185 -27.42 -14.91 -8.97
CA ALA A 185 -27.89 -13.60 -8.53
C ALA A 185 -26.85 -12.87 -7.64
N SER A 186 -26.09 -13.59 -6.81
CA SER A 186 -25.04 -13.01 -5.96
C SER A 186 -23.82 -12.58 -6.77
N GLN A 187 -23.40 -13.37 -7.77
CA GLN A 187 -22.35 -12.98 -8.72
C GLN A 187 -22.74 -11.77 -9.55
N ALA A 188 -23.98 -11.72 -10.04
CA ALA A 188 -24.51 -10.57 -10.78
C ALA A 188 -24.55 -9.30 -9.90
N LEU A 189 -24.99 -9.43 -8.64
CA LEU A 189 -24.99 -8.32 -7.70
C LEU A 189 -23.58 -7.82 -7.42
N LEU A 190 -22.65 -8.72 -7.09
CA LEU A 190 -21.28 -8.35 -6.72
C LEU A 190 -20.51 -7.73 -7.89
N SER A 191 -20.67 -8.26 -9.11
CA SER A 191 -20.07 -7.69 -10.31
C SER A 191 -20.64 -6.31 -10.64
N MET A 192 -21.94 -6.11 -10.50
CA MET A 192 -22.58 -4.82 -10.70
C MET A 192 -22.17 -3.80 -9.63
N ALA A 193 -22.11 -4.21 -8.36
CA ALA A 193 -21.68 -3.36 -7.27
C ALA A 193 -20.22 -2.93 -7.42
N SER A 194 -19.32 -3.85 -7.79
CA SER A 194 -17.90 -3.57 -7.99
C SER A 194 -17.64 -2.61 -9.16
N GLN A 195 -18.32 -2.81 -10.30
CA GLN A 195 -18.26 -1.91 -11.46
C GLN A 195 -18.80 -0.51 -11.11
N THR A 196 -19.96 -0.46 -10.47
CA THR A 196 -20.62 0.81 -10.11
C THR A 196 -19.78 1.61 -9.11
N TRP A 197 -19.28 0.93 -8.07
CA TRP A 197 -18.40 1.56 -7.08
C TRP A 197 -17.11 2.08 -7.74
N THR A 198 -16.45 1.27 -8.57
CA THR A 198 -15.22 1.67 -9.26
C THR A 198 -15.46 2.87 -10.18
N GLN A 199 -16.59 2.89 -10.90
CA GLN A 199 -16.97 4.01 -11.76
C GLN A 199 -17.20 5.29 -10.95
N LYS A 200 -17.94 5.22 -9.85
CA LYS A 200 -18.21 6.38 -8.99
C LYS A 200 -16.94 6.88 -8.31
N MET A 201 -16.05 5.98 -7.89
CA MET A 201 -14.75 6.34 -7.31
C MET A 201 -13.80 7.05 -8.29
N GLN A 202 -13.99 6.96 -9.61
CA GLN A 202 -13.14 7.70 -10.56
C GLN A 202 -13.27 9.22 -10.43
N ALA A 203 -14.42 9.70 -9.93
CA ALA A 203 -14.66 11.11 -9.70
C ALA A 203 -13.95 11.65 -8.44
N SER A 204 -13.44 10.77 -7.59
CA SER A 204 -12.69 11.14 -6.40
C SER A 204 -11.43 11.92 -6.78
N GLN A 205 -11.19 13.02 -6.06
CA GLN A 205 -9.95 13.80 -6.19
C GLN A 205 -8.77 13.15 -5.47
N ARG A 206 -9.02 12.18 -4.58
CA ARG A 206 -7.99 11.52 -3.78
C ARG A 206 -7.71 10.09 -4.22
N TRP A 207 -8.72 9.35 -4.67
CA TRP A 207 -8.58 7.93 -4.96
C TRP A 207 -8.60 7.65 -6.45
N ARG A 208 -7.78 6.69 -6.88
CA ARG A 208 -7.87 6.09 -8.21
C ARG A 208 -8.20 4.62 -8.02
N ALA A 209 -9.49 4.29 -8.07
CA ALA A 209 -9.95 2.91 -7.95
C ALA A 209 -9.58 2.11 -9.21
N GLN A 210 -8.88 0.99 -9.05
CA GLN A 210 -8.57 0.03 -10.10
C GLN A 210 -9.17 -1.32 -9.72
N ILE A 211 -9.81 -1.99 -10.67
CA ILE A 211 -10.23 -3.39 -10.51
C ILE A 211 -9.02 -4.23 -10.88
N LYS A 212 -8.41 -4.91 -9.90
CA LYS A 212 -7.40 -5.92 -10.16
C LYS A 212 -7.98 -7.27 -9.81
N SER A 213 -7.99 -8.17 -10.79
CA SER A 213 -8.37 -9.56 -10.58
C SER A 213 -7.40 -10.17 -9.57
N THR A 214 -7.92 -10.71 -8.46
CA THR A 214 -7.13 -11.47 -7.50
C THR A 214 -6.45 -12.62 -8.26
N PRO A 215 -5.14 -12.85 -8.10
CA PRO A 215 -4.48 -13.96 -8.77
C PRO A 215 -5.19 -15.27 -8.41
N PRO A 216 -5.30 -16.23 -9.35
CA PRO A 216 -5.90 -17.52 -9.06
C PRO A 216 -5.16 -18.20 -7.90
N ASP A 217 -5.91 -18.91 -7.06
CA ASP A 217 -5.35 -19.62 -5.91
C ASP A 217 -4.42 -20.78 -6.36
N ASN A 218 -4.65 -21.32 -7.56
CA ASN A 218 -3.85 -22.41 -8.14
C ASN A 218 -2.45 -21.92 -8.58
N SER A 219 -1.41 -22.62 -8.11
CA SER A 219 0.00 -22.38 -8.44
C SER A 219 0.32 -22.53 -9.93
N TYR A 220 -0.32 -23.46 -10.64
CA TYR A 220 -0.13 -23.65 -12.09
C TYR A 220 -0.62 -22.44 -12.88
N LEU A 221 -1.86 -21.99 -12.61
CA LEU A 221 -2.43 -20.80 -13.27
C LEU A 221 -1.61 -19.55 -12.93
N ARG A 222 -1.09 -19.45 -11.71
CA ARG A 222 -0.19 -18.36 -11.31
C ARG A 222 1.13 -18.36 -12.08
N ALA A 223 1.70 -19.53 -12.36
CA ALA A 223 2.90 -19.65 -13.20
C ALA A 223 2.62 -19.21 -14.65
N LEU A 224 1.43 -19.51 -15.18
CA LEU A 224 1.02 -19.14 -16.53
C LEU A 224 0.71 -17.64 -16.67
N THR A 225 0.06 -17.03 -15.67
CA THR A 225 -0.27 -15.59 -15.67
C THR A 225 0.92 -14.69 -15.33
N GLY A 226 2.08 -15.29 -15.02
CA GLY A 226 3.26 -14.59 -14.52
C GLY A 226 3.10 -14.12 -13.07
N PRO A 227 4.17 -13.54 -12.49
CA PRO A 227 4.10 -12.92 -11.18
C PRO A 227 3.10 -11.76 -11.23
N ASN A 228 1.87 -11.99 -10.79
CA ASN A 228 0.96 -10.90 -10.53
C ASN A 228 1.53 -10.14 -9.33
N ASP A 229 1.99 -8.92 -9.57
CA ASP A 229 2.34 -7.97 -8.53
C ASP A 229 1.10 -7.75 -7.67
N SER A 230 1.03 -8.50 -6.58
CA SER A 230 -0.10 -8.46 -5.68
C SER A 230 -0.18 -7.06 -5.09
N PRO A 231 -1.37 -6.46 -5.05
CA PRO A 231 -1.49 -5.07 -4.66
C PRO A 231 -1.18 -4.95 -3.17
N THR A 232 0.02 -4.46 -2.87
CA THR A 232 0.33 -3.91 -1.55
C THR A 232 0.00 -2.44 -1.56
N GLY A 233 -0.43 -1.92 -0.42
CA GLY A 233 -0.96 -0.56 -0.27
C GLY A 233 -2.46 -0.60 -0.08
N TRP A 234 -3.17 0.42 -0.57
CA TRP A 234 -4.58 0.59 -0.33
C TRP A 234 -5.43 -0.42 -1.10
N THR A 235 -6.22 -1.19 -0.35
CA THR A 235 -7.13 -2.20 -0.87
C THR A 235 -8.54 -1.96 -0.34
N ALA A 236 -9.52 -1.97 -1.23
CA ALA A 236 -10.93 -2.04 -0.89
C ALA A 236 -11.41 -3.47 -1.14
N GLU A 237 -12.04 -4.08 -0.15
CA GLU A 237 -12.64 -5.40 -0.25
C GLU A 237 -14.15 -5.28 -0.18
N LEU A 238 -14.82 -5.72 -1.24
CA LEU A 238 -16.27 -5.82 -1.31
C LEU A 238 -16.65 -7.29 -1.08
N LEU A 239 -17.20 -7.58 0.10
CA LEU A 239 -17.61 -8.91 0.51
C LEU A 239 -19.14 -9.01 0.50
N LEU A 240 -19.66 -10.05 -0.13
CA LEU A 240 -21.08 -10.36 -0.11
C LEU A 240 -21.28 -11.72 0.58
N LYS A 241 -22.08 -11.73 1.65
CA LYS A 241 -22.41 -12.93 2.43
C LYS A 241 -23.92 -13.05 2.66
N PRO A 242 -24.47 -14.26 2.82
CA PRO A 242 -25.83 -14.44 3.31
C PRO A 242 -26.01 -13.74 4.66
N HIS A 243 -27.13 -13.04 4.84
CA HIS A 243 -27.43 -12.36 6.10
C HIS A 243 -27.99 -13.37 7.10
N ALA A 244 -27.23 -13.67 8.15
CA ALA A 244 -27.76 -14.44 9.27
C ALA A 244 -28.73 -13.57 10.09
N PRO A 245 -29.89 -14.09 10.53
CA PRO A 245 -30.76 -13.37 11.44
C PRO A 245 -30.06 -13.15 12.79
N ASP A 246 -30.31 -12.00 13.44
CA ASP A 246 -29.76 -11.66 14.76
C ASP A 246 -29.95 -12.83 15.77
N GLU A 247 -28.88 -13.26 16.44
CA GLU A 247 -28.89 -14.33 17.46
C GLU A 247 -29.63 -13.97 18.77
N GLY A 248 -30.51 -12.97 18.74
CA GLY A 248 -31.43 -12.70 19.83
C GLY A 248 -32.69 -13.54 19.67
N PHE A 249 -32.74 -14.73 20.28
CA PHE A 249 -33.95 -15.56 20.29
C PHE A 249 -35.08 -14.83 21.05
N ASN A 250 -35.92 -14.11 20.31
CA ASN A 250 -37.12 -13.47 20.82
C ASN A 250 -38.33 -14.22 20.28
N VAL A 251 -39.08 -14.86 21.16
CA VAL A 251 -40.25 -15.70 20.84
C VAL A 251 -41.30 -14.92 20.03
N ARG A 252 -41.43 -13.60 20.25
CA ARG A 252 -42.31 -12.72 19.45
C ARG A 252 -41.79 -12.50 18.03
N LYS A 253 -40.46 -12.32 17.86
CA LYS A 253 -39.83 -12.24 16.52
C LYS A 253 -39.92 -13.58 15.80
N ALA A 254 -39.78 -14.70 16.49
CA ALA A 254 -39.94 -16.04 15.92
C ALA A 254 -41.39 -16.29 15.43
N TRP A 255 -42.41 -15.90 16.20
CA TRP A 255 -43.80 -15.95 15.77
C TRP A 255 -44.11 -15.05 14.57
N HIS A 256 -43.50 -13.85 14.50
CA HIS A 256 -43.60 -13.01 13.32
C HIS A 256 -42.80 -13.55 12.12
N ALA A 257 -41.70 -14.26 12.34
CA ALA A 257 -40.91 -14.91 11.29
C ALA A 257 -41.64 -16.10 10.66
N LEU A 258 -42.46 -16.84 11.43
CA LEU A 258 -43.31 -17.92 10.90
C LEU A 258 -44.44 -17.41 9.98
N ASN A 259 -44.84 -16.14 10.10
CA ASN A 259 -45.88 -15.51 9.27
C ASN A 259 -45.32 -14.58 8.17
N GLN A 260 -44.01 -14.33 8.14
CA GLN A 260 -43.36 -13.62 7.03
C GLN A 260 -42.93 -14.66 6.02
N ASN A 261 -43.33 -14.47 4.76
CA ASN A 261 -42.94 -15.34 3.65
C ASN A 261 -41.45 -15.67 3.76
N GLU A 262 -41.18 -16.97 3.88
CA GLU A 262 -39.87 -17.64 4.03
C GLU A 262 -38.98 -17.50 2.76
N ALA A 263 -39.26 -16.48 1.96
CA ALA A 263 -38.81 -16.34 0.59
C ALA A 263 -38.27 -14.94 0.31
N ASP A 264 -37.67 -14.23 1.26
CA ASP A 264 -36.85 -13.05 0.94
C ASP A 264 -35.40 -13.37 1.24
N TRP A 265 -34.56 -13.43 0.20
CA TRP A 265 -33.12 -13.59 0.40
C TRP A 265 -32.58 -12.29 1.00
N ARG A 266 -31.95 -12.36 2.17
CA ARG A 266 -31.26 -11.22 2.78
C ARG A 266 -29.76 -11.44 2.66
N TRP A 267 -29.06 -10.50 2.08
CA TRP A 267 -27.60 -10.55 1.93
C TRP A 267 -26.97 -9.31 2.57
N THR A 268 -25.81 -9.49 3.21
CA THR A 268 -25.01 -8.39 3.72
C THR A 268 -23.90 -8.11 2.72
N LEU A 269 -23.93 -6.91 2.13
CA LEU A 269 -22.83 -6.37 1.35
C LEU A 269 -21.97 -5.51 2.27
N SER A 270 -20.73 -5.90 2.52
CA SER A 270 -19.77 -5.12 3.28
C SER A 270 -18.66 -4.59 2.37
N LEU A 271 -18.24 -3.37 2.62
CA LEU A 271 -17.08 -2.74 2.00
C LEU A 271 -16.08 -2.38 3.08
N THR A 272 -14.90 -2.99 3.01
CA THR A 272 -13.78 -2.76 3.93
C THR A 272 -12.65 -2.08 3.16
N LEU A 273 -12.25 -0.89 3.58
CA LEU A 273 -11.08 -0.20 3.07
C LEU A 273 -9.94 -0.33 4.08
N GLY A 274 -8.75 -0.68 3.60
CA GLY A 274 -7.57 -0.79 4.44
C GLY A 274 -6.27 -0.86 3.68
N GLU A 275 -5.18 -0.95 4.41
CA GLU A 275 -3.85 -1.18 3.85
C GLU A 275 -3.51 -2.67 3.88
N ARG A 276 -2.83 -3.13 2.85
CA ARG A 276 -2.28 -4.49 2.76
C ARG A 276 -0.77 -4.41 2.59
N HIS A 277 -0.01 -4.89 3.57
CA HIS A 277 1.45 -4.81 3.56
C HIS A 277 2.12 -5.94 2.77
N SER A 278 1.43 -7.07 2.55
CA SER A 278 1.96 -8.21 1.80
C SER A 278 0.91 -8.79 0.85
N ALA A 279 1.36 -9.43 -0.23
CA ALA A 279 0.51 -10.00 -1.27
C ALA A 279 -0.68 -10.83 -0.76
N THR A 280 -0.39 -11.70 0.21
CA THR A 280 -1.32 -12.65 0.82
C THR A 280 -1.72 -12.24 2.24
N GLY A 281 -1.30 -11.06 2.70
CA GLY A 281 -1.61 -10.57 4.04
C GLY A 281 -3.08 -10.23 4.19
N THR A 282 -3.55 -10.24 5.43
CA THR A 282 -4.85 -9.69 5.78
C THR A 282 -4.87 -8.19 5.52
N ILE A 283 -6.05 -7.67 5.20
CA ILE A 283 -6.26 -6.22 5.09
C ILE A 283 -6.35 -5.69 6.52
N GLU A 284 -5.59 -4.64 6.84
CA GLU A 284 -5.76 -3.91 8.10
C GLU A 284 -6.90 -2.90 7.92
N PRO A 285 -8.10 -3.15 8.48
CA PRO A 285 -9.28 -2.36 8.19
C PRO A 285 -9.14 -0.96 8.80
N ARG A 286 -9.24 0.07 7.95
CA ARG A 286 -9.24 1.49 8.37
C ARG A 286 -10.63 2.11 8.30
N TRP A 287 -11.49 1.54 7.46
CA TRP A 287 -12.90 1.91 7.34
C TRP A 287 -13.72 0.71 6.88
N GLN A 288 -14.91 0.54 7.46
CA GLN A 288 -15.86 -0.49 7.06
C GLN A 288 -17.27 0.07 7.05
N ILE A 289 -18.07 -0.36 6.08
CA ILE A 289 -19.49 -0.08 5.98
C ILE A 289 -20.23 -1.32 5.50
N GLU A 290 -21.47 -1.50 5.96
CA GLU A 290 -22.29 -2.64 5.59
C GLU A 290 -23.70 -2.18 5.17
N GLN A 291 -24.28 -2.88 4.21
CA GLN A 291 -25.65 -2.69 3.77
C GLN A 291 -26.32 -4.04 3.63
N VAL A 292 -27.46 -4.21 4.30
CA VAL A 292 -28.33 -5.37 4.09
C VAL A 292 -29.20 -5.10 2.86
N ILE A 293 -29.25 -6.08 1.96
CA ILE A 293 -30.01 -6.06 0.71
C ILE A 293 -31.04 -7.18 0.80
N ALA A 294 -32.32 -6.82 0.69
CA ALA A 294 -33.42 -7.78 0.58
C ALA A 294 -33.71 -8.04 -0.90
N ILE A 295 -33.83 -9.31 -1.27
CA ILE A 295 -34.06 -9.76 -2.64
C ILE A 295 -35.27 -10.67 -2.65
N ASP A 296 -36.25 -10.27 -3.45
CA ASP A 296 -37.40 -11.09 -3.80
C ASP A 296 -36.98 -12.14 -4.85
N PRO A 297 -36.96 -13.44 -4.51
CA PRO A 297 -36.57 -14.54 -5.38
C PRO A 297 -37.59 -14.82 -6.47
N LEU A 298 -38.88 -14.49 -6.27
CA LEU A 298 -39.90 -14.62 -7.30
C LEU A 298 -39.66 -13.55 -8.38
N ALA A 299 -39.38 -12.31 -7.97
CA ALA A 299 -39.01 -11.26 -8.91
C ALA A 299 -37.70 -11.58 -9.65
N ALA A 300 -36.70 -12.12 -8.95
CA ALA A 300 -35.42 -12.49 -9.54
C ALA A 300 -35.52 -13.67 -10.52
N SER A 301 -36.43 -14.62 -10.29
CA SER A 301 -36.61 -15.79 -11.16
C SER A 301 -37.54 -15.52 -12.35
N GLN A 302 -38.65 -14.80 -12.16
CA GLN A 302 -39.65 -14.57 -13.21
C GLN A 302 -39.19 -13.55 -14.25
N ASN A 303 -38.56 -12.44 -13.83
CA ASN A 303 -38.11 -11.38 -14.73
C ASN A 303 -36.68 -10.92 -14.37
N PRO A 304 -35.65 -11.73 -14.68
CA PRO A 304 -34.28 -11.47 -14.23
C PRO A 304 -33.73 -10.10 -14.68
N SER A 305 -34.00 -9.70 -15.93
CA SER A 305 -33.52 -8.42 -16.47
C SER A 305 -34.15 -7.22 -15.74
N ALA A 306 -35.47 -7.20 -15.60
CA ALA A 306 -36.19 -6.12 -14.91
C ALA A 306 -35.80 -6.01 -13.43
N TRP A 307 -35.55 -7.16 -12.78
CA TRP A 307 -35.00 -7.20 -11.42
C TRP A 307 -33.59 -6.59 -11.35
N VAL A 308 -32.66 -7.02 -12.23
CA VAL A 308 -31.29 -6.46 -12.30
C VAL A 308 -31.31 -4.95 -12.54
N HIS A 309 -32.18 -4.46 -13.43
CA HIS A 309 -32.30 -3.02 -13.71
C HIS A 309 -32.72 -2.22 -12.46
N ARG A 310 -33.73 -2.68 -11.72
CA ARG A 310 -34.16 -2.03 -10.46
C ARG A 310 -33.06 -2.09 -9.39
N LEU A 311 -32.41 -3.24 -9.25
CA LEU A 311 -31.31 -3.42 -8.31
C LEU A 311 -30.12 -2.49 -8.65
N LYS A 312 -29.83 -2.29 -9.95
CA LYS A 312 -28.78 -1.39 -10.42
C LYS A 312 -28.98 0.02 -9.92
N GLU A 313 -30.18 0.57 -10.05
CA GLU A 313 -30.48 1.94 -9.61
C GLU A 313 -30.32 2.09 -8.09
N GLN A 314 -30.81 1.12 -7.32
CA GLN A 314 -30.66 1.10 -5.86
C GLN A 314 -29.19 1.03 -5.45
N LEU A 315 -28.41 0.13 -6.07
CA LEU A 315 -26.97 0.02 -5.82
C LEU A 315 -26.21 1.28 -6.24
N GLN A 316 -26.56 1.91 -7.36
CA GLN A 316 -25.93 3.15 -7.80
C GLN A 316 -26.05 4.26 -6.76
N GLN A 317 -27.24 4.44 -6.18
CA GLN A 317 -27.45 5.43 -5.11
C GLN A 317 -26.64 5.07 -3.86
N LYS A 318 -26.66 3.80 -3.45
CA LYS A 318 -25.92 3.34 -2.27
C LYS A 318 -24.41 3.45 -2.43
N MET A 319 -23.86 2.99 -3.56
CA MET A 319 -22.44 3.10 -3.86
C MET A 319 -22.01 4.57 -3.93
N GLN A 320 -22.82 5.44 -4.53
CA GLN A 320 -22.52 6.87 -4.56
C GLN A 320 -22.45 7.48 -3.16
N ALA A 321 -23.37 7.13 -2.26
CA ALA A 321 -23.33 7.57 -0.87
C ALA A 321 -22.06 7.07 -0.15
N TRP A 322 -21.67 5.81 -0.36
CA TRP A 322 -20.45 5.24 0.21
C TRP A 322 -19.19 5.95 -0.30
N VAL A 323 -19.10 6.23 -1.60
CA VAL A 323 -17.99 6.98 -2.20
C VAL A 323 -17.91 8.39 -1.60
N GLN A 324 -19.03 9.10 -1.50
CA GLN A 324 -19.06 10.45 -0.92
C GLN A 324 -18.63 10.45 0.57
N GLN A 325 -19.06 9.46 1.34
CA GLN A 325 -18.66 9.31 2.73
C GLN A 325 -17.16 9.05 2.85
N LEU A 326 -16.62 8.19 1.98
CA LEU A 326 -15.20 7.86 1.93
C LEU A 326 -14.35 9.08 1.54
N ASP A 327 -14.73 9.78 0.47
CA ASP A 327 -14.04 10.98 -0.01
C ASP A 327 -14.02 12.07 1.06
N LYS A 328 -15.17 12.36 1.66
CA LYS A 328 -15.28 13.36 2.73
C LYS A 328 -14.43 13.03 3.96
N ARG A 329 -14.32 11.75 4.33
CA ARG A 329 -13.49 11.34 5.47
C ARG A 329 -11.99 11.45 5.16
N SER A 330 -11.62 11.15 3.93
CA SER A 330 -10.21 11.06 3.51
C SER A 330 -9.65 12.36 2.92
N GLU A 331 -10.49 13.38 2.70
CA GLU A 331 -10.14 14.68 2.11
C GLU A 331 -8.92 15.35 2.77
N CYS A 332 -8.82 15.26 4.10
CA CYS A 332 -7.80 15.94 4.88
C CYS A 332 -6.53 15.10 5.09
N GLU A 333 -6.50 13.86 4.63
CA GLU A 333 -5.35 12.99 4.85
C GLU A 333 -4.26 13.28 3.82
N PRO A 334 -2.97 13.17 4.20
CA PRO A 334 -1.89 13.31 3.25
C PRO A 334 -1.91 12.17 2.23
N VAL A 335 -1.49 12.48 1.00
CA VAL A 335 -1.28 11.49 -0.05
C VAL A 335 0.12 10.94 0.12
N GLN A 336 0.24 9.66 0.44
CA GLN A 336 1.50 8.99 0.69
C GLN A 336 1.62 7.73 -0.18
N PHE A 337 2.77 7.54 -0.83
CA PHE A 337 3.00 6.40 -1.71
C PHE A 337 4.04 5.46 -1.12
N HIS A 338 3.78 4.15 -1.20
CA HIS A 338 4.78 3.16 -0.81
C HIS A 338 5.90 3.09 -1.85
N VAL A 339 7.13 3.11 -1.36
CA VAL A 339 8.34 2.98 -2.16
C VAL A 339 8.84 1.55 -2.04
N ARG A 340 9.10 0.93 -3.19
CA ARG A 340 9.80 -0.35 -3.30
C ARG A 340 11.14 -0.14 -3.97
N ARG A 341 12.12 -0.96 -3.60
CA ARG A 341 13.42 -0.97 -4.24
C ARG A 341 13.45 -2.03 -5.35
N SER A 342 13.88 -1.65 -6.54
CA SER A 342 14.08 -2.51 -7.71
C SER A 342 15.58 -2.53 -8.03
N GLY A 343 16.32 -3.40 -7.32
CA GLY A 343 17.77 -3.51 -7.45
C GLY A 343 18.58 -2.56 -6.56
N PRO A 344 19.90 -2.43 -6.79
CA PRO A 344 20.79 -1.65 -5.93
C PRO A 344 20.54 -0.13 -5.99
N GLU A 345 20.12 0.43 -7.13
CA GLU A 345 19.88 1.88 -7.29
C GLU A 345 18.46 2.25 -7.73
N GLY A 346 17.66 1.29 -8.20
CA GLY A 346 16.32 1.56 -8.67
C GLY A 346 15.34 1.75 -7.51
N LEU A 347 14.74 2.94 -7.41
CA LEU A 347 13.62 3.21 -6.51
C LEU A 347 12.34 3.27 -7.33
N GLN A 348 11.27 2.62 -6.86
CA GLN A 348 9.99 2.54 -7.55
C GLN A 348 8.82 2.87 -6.62
N LEU A 349 7.97 3.81 -7.02
CA LEU A 349 6.69 4.07 -6.38
C LEU A 349 5.63 3.10 -6.88
N GLN A 350 4.77 2.64 -5.98
CA GLN A 350 3.54 1.91 -6.32
C GLN A 350 2.43 2.89 -6.73
N ALA A 351 2.72 3.73 -7.71
CA ALA A 351 1.79 4.69 -8.33
C ALA A 351 2.26 5.00 -9.75
N GLY A 352 1.34 5.34 -10.64
CA GLY A 352 1.64 5.59 -12.05
C GLY A 352 1.04 6.89 -12.58
N PHE A 353 0.94 7.01 -13.91
CA PHE A 353 0.49 8.25 -14.54
C PHE A 353 -0.96 8.60 -14.16
N GLU A 354 -1.81 7.60 -13.91
CA GLU A 354 -3.19 7.82 -13.50
C GLU A 354 -3.33 8.40 -12.09
N SER A 355 -2.31 8.21 -11.25
CA SER A 355 -2.18 8.86 -9.93
C SER A 355 -1.84 10.35 -10.04
N GLY A 356 -1.63 10.87 -11.25
CA GLY A 356 -1.27 12.26 -11.46
C GLY A 356 0.22 12.54 -11.26
N LEU A 357 1.08 11.51 -11.24
CA LEU A 357 2.52 11.69 -11.23
C LEU A 357 3.02 12.08 -12.64
N ARG A 358 4.02 12.97 -12.72
CA ARG A 358 4.72 13.35 -13.95
C ARG A 358 6.23 13.26 -13.76
N ALA A 359 6.94 13.04 -14.87
CA ALA A 359 8.38 13.22 -14.90
C ALA A 359 8.74 14.64 -14.44
N GLY A 360 9.71 14.73 -13.54
CA GLY A 360 10.12 15.99 -12.92
C GLY A 360 9.53 16.25 -11.53
N ASP A 361 8.43 15.59 -11.16
CA ASP A 361 7.83 15.74 -9.83
C ASP A 361 8.83 15.33 -8.74
N ARG A 362 8.90 16.10 -7.65
CA ARG A 362 9.80 15.86 -6.52
C ARG A 362 9.04 15.23 -5.36
N VAL A 363 9.68 14.27 -4.70
CA VAL A 363 9.13 13.58 -3.55
C VAL A 363 10.15 13.52 -2.41
N LEU A 364 9.66 13.66 -1.19
CA LEU A 364 10.44 13.40 0.02
C LEU A 364 10.25 11.95 0.43
N LEU A 365 11.34 11.20 0.47
CA LEU A 365 11.38 9.83 0.93
C LEU A 365 11.67 9.81 2.43
N MET A 366 10.88 9.06 3.18
CA MET A 366 11.07 8.90 4.62
C MET A 366 10.69 7.50 5.09
N SER A 367 11.30 7.06 6.19
CA SER A 367 10.97 5.79 6.85
C SER A 367 9.95 6.03 7.97
N PRO A 368 8.73 5.45 7.92
CA PRO A 368 7.74 5.55 8.99
C PRO A 368 8.16 4.91 10.31
N ALA A 369 9.30 4.20 10.40
CA ALA A 369 9.81 3.72 11.69
C ALA A 369 10.60 4.81 12.45
N HIS A 370 11.14 5.80 11.74
CA HIS A 370 12.02 6.86 12.28
C HIS A 370 11.31 8.22 12.25
N ILE A 371 10.04 8.12 12.60
CA ILE A 371 9.02 9.13 12.75
C ILE A 371 9.56 10.46 13.35
N PRO A 372 8.98 11.64 13.01
CA PRO A 372 9.25 12.92 13.65
C PRO A 372 9.40 12.94 15.17
N SER A 373 8.77 12.02 15.88
CA SER A 373 8.94 11.83 17.33
C SER A 373 10.39 11.57 17.73
N GLN A 374 11.21 11.03 16.84
CA GLN A 374 12.63 10.75 17.03
C GLN A 374 13.54 11.72 16.25
N MET A 375 13.03 12.84 15.72
CA MET A 375 13.86 13.84 14.99
C MET A 375 14.93 14.52 15.86
N LEU A 376 14.79 14.43 17.17
CA LEU A 376 15.75 14.95 18.14
C LEU A 376 16.90 13.98 18.41
N GLU A 377 16.85 12.75 17.89
CA GLU A 377 17.90 11.74 18.07
C GLU A 377 19.09 11.99 17.12
N PRO A 378 20.32 11.71 17.58
CA PRO A 378 21.49 11.74 16.71
C PRO A 378 21.33 10.73 15.57
N GLY A 379 21.33 11.22 14.32
CA GLY A 379 21.17 10.38 13.12
C GLY A 379 19.75 10.32 12.54
N ALA A 380 18.76 10.96 13.17
CA ALA A 380 17.38 10.97 12.68
C ALA A 380 17.23 11.51 11.24
N THR A 381 18.11 12.43 10.84
CA THR A 381 18.19 13.01 9.49
C THR A 381 18.68 12.05 8.41
N GLN A 382 19.19 10.87 8.80
CA GLN A 382 19.62 9.82 7.87
C GLN A 382 18.45 9.04 7.25
N HIS A 383 17.24 9.24 7.79
CA HIS A 383 16.04 8.57 7.32
C HIS A 383 15.18 9.45 6.40
N LEU A 384 15.78 10.49 5.82
CA LEU A 384 15.16 11.42 4.88
C LEU A 384 16.02 11.56 3.62
N ALA A 385 15.39 11.43 2.44
CA ALA A 385 16.05 11.65 1.17
C ALA A 385 15.14 12.40 0.19
N LEU A 386 15.73 13.22 -0.67
CA LEU A 386 15.02 13.88 -1.76
C LEU A 386 15.14 13.03 -3.03
N ALA A 387 14.03 12.78 -3.70
CA ALA A 387 14.01 12.09 -4.97
C ALA A 387 13.15 12.80 -6.02
N GLN A 388 13.39 12.48 -7.28
CA GLN A 388 12.64 12.98 -8.41
C GLN A 388 12.13 11.84 -9.26
N VAL A 389 10.94 12.03 -9.82
CA VAL A 389 10.33 11.13 -10.78
C VAL A 389 11.04 11.25 -12.13
N VAL A 390 11.66 10.16 -12.58
CA VAL A 390 12.36 10.11 -13.88
C VAL A 390 11.47 9.51 -14.95
N LYS A 391 10.75 8.43 -14.62
CA LYS A 391 9.92 7.70 -15.58
C LYS A 391 8.63 7.25 -14.93
N VAL A 392 7.52 7.53 -15.58
CA VAL A 392 6.17 7.18 -15.10
C VAL A 392 5.60 6.07 -15.98
N GLY A 393 5.28 4.94 -15.38
CA GLY A 393 4.56 3.83 -15.99
C GLY A 393 3.07 3.81 -15.59
N PRO A 394 2.33 2.75 -15.97
CA PRO A 394 0.89 2.63 -15.68
C PRO A 394 0.58 2.52 -14.19
N ASP A 395 1.29 1.64 -13.48
CA ASP A 395 1.09 1.40 -12.05
C ASP A 395 2.36 1.67 -11.21
N ARG A 396 3.48 1.96 -11.88
CA ARG A 396 4.80 2.09 -11.27
C ARG A 396 5.52 3.30 -11.79
N THR A 397 6.26 3.96 -10.92
CA THR A 397 7.05 5.14 -11.27
C THR A 397 8.47 4.98 -10.76
N GLU A 398 9.45 5.14 -11.63
CA GLU A 398 10.87 5.08 -11.28
C GLU A 398 11.33 6.44 -10.74
N LEU A 399 12.04 6.37 -9.62
CA LEU A 399 12.61 7.50 -8.92
C LEU A 399 14.13 7.50 -9.01
N GLN A 400 14.69 8.69 -9.09
CA GLN A 400 16.12 8.94 -8.90
C GLN A 400 16.32 9.75 -7.64
N GLN A 401 17.19 9.27 -6.75
CA GLN A 401 17.58 10.00 -5.57
C GLN A 401 18.47 11.19 -5.95
N LEU A 402 18.12 12.37 -5.44
CA LEU A 402 18.81 13.64 -5.69
C LEU A 402 19.71 14.06 -4.52
N ALA A 403 19.27 13.82 -3.28
CA ALA A 403 19.98 14.21 -2.06
C ALA A 403 19.66 13.28 -0.89
N GLY A 404 20.49 13.33 0.16
CA GLY A 404 20.38 12.47 1.35
C GLY A 404 21.18 11.16 1.24
N PRO A 405 21.27 10.38 2.34
CA PRO A 405 22.05 9.16 2.38
C PRO A 405 21.42 8.05 1.54
N ALA A 406 22.24 7.07 1.16
CA ALA A 406 21.73 5.87 0.49
C ALA A 406 20.69 5.17 1.37
N LEU A 407 19.50 4.96 0.81
CA LEU A 407 18.40 4.32 1.54
C LEU A 407 18.80 2.89 1.92
N ALA A 408 18.40 2.46 3.12
CA ALA A 408 18.60 1.09 3.55
C ALA A 408 17.87 0.11 2.59
N PRO A 409 18.46 -1.07 2.27
CA PRO A 409 17.83 -2.05 1.40
C PRO A 409 16.59 -2.71 2.02
N GLN A 410 16.48 -2.65 3.34
CA GLN A 410 15.36 -3.20 4.11
C GLN A 410 14.67 -2.05 4.83
N GLY A 411 13.34 -2.02 4.79
CA GLY A 411 12.52 -1.00 5.43
C GLY A 411 11.32 -0.57 4.58
N HIS A 412 10.23 -0.22 5.25
CA HIS A 412 9.08 0.41 4.60
C HIS A 412 9.42 1.88 4.36
N TRP A 413 9.56 2.30 3.10
CA TRP A 413 9.80 3.69 2.74
C TRP A 413 8.52 4.29 2.16
N MET A 414 8.24 5.54 2.53
CA MET A 414 7.10 6.30 2.05
C MET A 414 7.59 7.54 1.32
N ALA A 415 6.91 7.87 0.22
CA ALA A 415 7.13 9.07 -0.53
C ALA A 415 5.98 10.05 -0.29
N LEU A 416 6.36 11.29 0.02
CA LEU A 416 5.46 12.41 0.22
C LEU A 416 5.63 13.44 -0.90
N PRO A 417 4.53 14.03 -1.39
CA PRO A 417 4.59 15.22 -2.25
C PRO A 417 5.31 16.37 -1.55
N LEU A 418 5.97 17.21 -2.36
CA LEU A 418 6.60 18.47 -1.95
C LEU A 418 5.85 19.69 -2.49
#